data_AF-A0A6M0FNW6-F1
#
_entry.id   AF-A0A6M0FNW6-F1
#
_cell.length_a   1.000
_cell.length_b   1.000
_cell.length_c   1.000
_cell.angle_alpha   90.00
_cell.angle_beta   90.00
_cell.angle_gamma   90.00
#
_symmetry.space_group_name_H-M   'P 1'
#
loop_
_entity.id
_entity.type
_entity.pdbx_description
1 polymer ?
#
loop_
_entity_poly.entity_id
_entity_poly.type
_entity_poly.pdbx_seq_one_letter_code
_entity_poly.pdbx_strand_id
1 'polypeptide(L)'
;MNKTYTSHKKIKAKKTLYRSLLATLFCLIANPLFSYQQPAQAQTDAYCRLSPEAIATKENLRQAVLTGNKEVEKQYQDILIKHGREVNNCRLRNWPRTQGIWLRLYPCDARPGEIDRILDHVVNKGYNQVYIEAFYDGQVLLPAANNPTVWPSVLRVPGYENVDLLAESLKKSGVRGLRSYAWVFTINFGYTYSQLPNRQQALARNGKGQTTLDVIPDNASLHNQLGASHAFHTFIDPYSPEARQDYAVMINEVLKRRPQGVLFDYVRYLRGVGPDSVADQVKDLWVYGEASKKALLQRAKNEAGKELLTRFLDKGYVTSGDISAVSYRETPKWQNFFSPATTASATGRLPKGGSGRQVWELSVAHAAQGILDFLKVATKPVKQKGLSAGAVFFPGGNKRVRDNGFDSRLQPWDQFPSSMEWHPMSYGICGDRNPSCIVAQVERVVSMAPNGVAIIPAIAGMWGQPFTGRPSLEIQMQAIRRATPQINSISHFSYGWQNVEETRERKSCRL
;
A
#
# COMPACT_ATOMS: atom_id res chain seq x y z
N MET A 1 -62.67 33.01 -48.42
CA MET A 1 -63.94 32.29 -48.72
C MET A 1 -64.11 31.26 -47.59
N ASN A 2 -64.97 31.39 -46.57
CA ASN A 2 -66.30 32.01 -46.35
C ASN A 2 -67.46 30.98 -46.49
N LYS A 3 -68.17 30.72 -45.36
CA LYS A 3 -69.30 29.76 -45.15
C LYS A 3 -68.90 28.26 -45.23
N THR A 4 -69.61 27.29 -44.61
CA THR A 4 -70.94 27.24 -43.92
C THR A 4 -70.90 26.16 -42.78
N TYR A 5 -71.72 26.24 -41.71
CA TYR A 5 -72.88 25.36 -41.34
C TYR A 5 -72.80 23.87 -41.77
N THR A 6 -73.36 22.84 -41.12
CA THR A 6 -74.54 22.66 -40.21
C THR A 6 -74.34 21.30 -39.43
N SER A 7 -75.14 20.74 -38.49
CA SER A 7 -76.45 21.02 -37.84
C SER A 7 -76.57 20.29 -36.48
N HIS A 8 -77.78 20.24 -35.88
CA HIS A 8 -78.11 19.64 -34.57
C HIS A 8 -78.62 18.18 -34.61
N LYS A 9 -78.68 17.54 -33.42
CA LYS A 9 -79.85 16.75 -33.00
C LYS A 9 -80.36 17.23 -31.62
N LYS A 10 -81.67 17.15 -31.38
CA LYS A 10 -82.37 17.57 -30.14
C LYS A 10 -82.97 16.36 -29.41
N ILE A 11 -82.93 16.33 -28.08
CA ILE A 11 -83.87 15.58 -27.23
C ILE A 11 -84.33 16.47 -26.06
N LYS A 12 -85.58 16.28 -25.61
CA LYS A 12 -86.26 17.01 -24.51
C LYS A 12 -85.69 16.53 -23.14
N ALA A 13 -85.23 17.39 -22.23
CA ALA A 13 -85.93 18.40 -21.43
C ALA A 13 -86.77 17.85 -20.24
N LYS A 14 -86.37 18.21 -19.01
CA LYS A 14 -87.21 18.33 -17.80
C LYS A 14 -86.69 19.53 -16.96
N LYS A 15 -87.56 20.19 -16.19
CA LYS A 15 -87.28 21.45 -15.46
C LYS A 15 -87.16 21.22 -13.95
N THR A 16 -86.19 21.87 -13.30
CA THR A 16 -86.22 22.49 -11.94
C THR A 16 -84.81 22.99 -11.57
N LEU A 17 -84.58 24.01 -10.72
CA LEU A 17 -85.20 25.33 -10.44
C LEU A 17 -84.31 26.04 -9.38
N TYR A 18 -84.35 27.38 -9.26
CA TYR A 18 -83.56 28.23 -8.34
C TYR A 18 -82.04 28.32 -8.64
N ARG A 19 -81.47 29.54 -8.85
CA ARG A 19 -80.93 30.56 -7.91
C ARG A 19 -79.71 30.04 -7.11
N SER A 20 -78.62 30.80 -6.89
CA SER A 20 -78.47 32.27 -6.84
C SER A 20 -77.17 32.81 -7.49
N LEU A 21 -77.11 34.14 -7.68
CA LEU A 21 -75.87 34.92 -7.91
C LEU A 21 -75.17 35.28 -6.59
N LEU A 22 -73.83 35.49 -6.68
CA LEU A 22 -72.94 36.47 -6.02
C LEU A 22 -71.49 35.95 -6.22
N ALA A 23 -70.56 36.70 -6.83
CA ALA A 23 -69.62 37.65 -6.21
C ALA A 23 -68.63 36.99 -5.20
N THR A 24 -67.31 37.23 -5.20
CA THR A 24 -66.53 38.35 -5.78
C THR A 24 -65.05 37.96 -6.05
N LEU A 25 -64.32 38.82 -6.79
CA LEU A 25 -62.85 39.04 -6.82
C LEU A 25 -61.87 38.02 -6.17
N PHE A 26 -60.80 37.64 -6.90
CA PHE A 26 -59.38 37.85 -6.48
C PHE A 26 -58.38 37.62 -7.65
N CYS A 27 -57.13 38.08 -7.48
CA CYS A 27 -55.91 38.07 -8.36
C CYS A 27 -55.93 37.38 -9.75
N LEU A 28 -55.46 38.01 -10.85
CA LEU A 28 -54.11 38.56 -11.18
C LEU A 28 -52.98 37.53 -11.39
N ILE A 29 -52.48 37.52 -12.64
CA ILE A 29 -51.14 37.11 -13.13
C ILE A 29 -50.72 35.65 -12.87
N ALA A 30 -50.70 34.85 -13.94
CA ALA A 30 -49.98 33.59 -14.03
C ALA A 30 -49.07 33.56 -15.28
N ASN A 31 -47.88 34.19 -15.18
CA ASN A 31 -46.80 33.98 -16.14
C ASN A 31 -46.05 32.69 -15.76
N PRO A 32 -46.00 31.65 -16.61
CA PRO A 32 -45.17 30.49 -16.35
C PRO A 32 -43.71 30.86 -16.64
N LEU A 33 -43.00 31.38 -15.63
CA LEU A 33 -41.55 31.42 -15.64
C LEU A 33 -41.02 29.99 -15.68
N PHE A 34 -40.76 29.49 -16.88
CA PHE A 34 -39.93 28.31 -17.12
C PHE A 34 -38.49 28.66 -16.72
N SER A 35 -38.25 28.63 -15.41
CA SER A 35 -36.92 28.65 -14.82
C SER A 35 -36.16 27.44 -15.35
N TYR A 36 -35.36 27.66 -16.39
CA TYR A 36 -34.28 26.76 -16.78
C TYR A 36 -33.34 26.63 -15.59
N GLN A 37 -33.59 25.63 -14.75
CA GLN A 37 -32.58 25.11 -13.84
C GLN A 37 -31.47 24.57 -14.73
N GLN A 38 -30.43 25.37 -14.95
CA GLN A 38 -29.18 24.86 -15.50
C GLN A 38 -28.78 23.67 -14.63
N PRO A 39 -28.51 22.48 -15.22
CA PRO A 39 -28.10 21.32 -14.43
C PRO A 39 -26.85 21.72 -13.65
N ALA A 40 -26.94 21.67 -12.32
CA ALA A 40 -25.88 22.15 -11.44
C ALA A 40 -24.56 21.50 -11.86
N GLN A 41 -23.61 22.33 -12.33
CA GLN A 41 -22.35 21.84 -12.89
C GLN A 41 -21.69 20.92 -11.86
N ALA A 42 -21.41 19.68 -12.29
CA ALA A 42 -20.82 18.69 -11.40
C ALA A 42 -19.44 19.18 -10.97
N GLN A 43 -19.34 19.64 -9.72
CA GLN A 43 -18.12 20.20 -9.12
C GLN A 43 -16.95 19.20 -9.13
N THR A 44 -17.27 17.91 -9.30
CA THR A 44 -16.33 16.83 -9.53
C THR A 44 -16.71 15.97 -10.74
N ASP A 45 -15.73 15.48 -11.48
CA ASP A 45 -15.94 14.53 -12.58
C ASP A 45 -16.23 13.08 -12.13
N ALA A 46 -16.33 12.14 -13.08
CA ALA A 46 -16.58 10.72 -12.82
C ALA A 46 -15.47 10.01 -11.99
N TYR A 47 -14.28 10.59 -11.90
CA TYR A 47 -13.17 10.14 -11.05
C TYR A 47 -13.00 11.04 -9.81
N CYS A 48 -14.03 11.81 -9.46
CA CYS A 48 -14.08 12.73 -8.34
C CYS A 48 -13.03 13.86 -8.37
N ARG A 49 -12.47 14.20 -9.54
CA ARG A 49 -11.51 15.30 -9.70
C ARG A 49 -12.24 16.64 -9.72
N LEU A 50 -11.71 17.65 -9.02
CA LEU A 50 -12.30 18.99 -8.96
C LEU A 50 -12.16 19.74 -10.29
N SER A 51 -13.03 20.74 -10.52
CA SER A 51 -12.96 21.59 -11.72
C SER A 51 -11.71 22.50 -11.73
N PRO A 52 -11.18 22.90 -12.91
CA PRO A 52 -10.02 23.79 -13.01
C PRO A 52 -10.19 25.13 -12.28
N GLU A 53 -11.40 25.67 -12.27
CA GLU A 53 -11.75 26.95 -11.65
C GLU A 53 -11.66 26.83 -10.12
N ALA A 54 -12.24 25.77 -9.55
CA ALA A 54 -12.16 25.48 -8.11
C ALA A 54 -10.70 25.25 -7.66
N ILE A 55 -9.91 24.57 -8.50
CA ILE A 55 -8.46 24.39 -8.28
C ILE A 55 -7.73 25.73 -8.25
N ALA A 56 -7.98 26.61 -9.23
CA ALA A 56 -7.36 27.93 -9.32
C ALA A 56 -7.77 28.85 -8.15
N THR A 57 -9.04 28.88 -7.75
CA THR A 57 -9.49 29.64 -6.57
C THR A 57 -8.75 29.19 -5.30
N LYS A 58 -8.58 27.87 -5.11
CA LYS A 58 -7.88 27.35 -3.93
C LYS A 58 -6.38 27.67 -3.94
N GLU A 59 -5.71 27.57 -5.09
CA GLU A 59 -4.28 27.90 -5.21
C GLU A 59 -4.04 29.41 -4.98
N ASN A 60 -4.90 30.28 -5.53
CA ASN A 60 -4.81 31.72 -5.30
C ASN A 60 -4.94 32.06 -3.80
N LEU A 61 -5.88 31.42 -3.09
CA LEU A 61 -6.00 31.53 -1.63
C LEU A 61 -4.72 31.03 -0.94
N ARG A 62 -4.22 29.82 -1.27
CA ARG A 62 -3.00 29.24 -0.67
C ARG A 62 -1.80 30.16 -0.80
N GLN A 63 -1.58 30.74 -1.98
CA GLN A 63 -0.48 31.69 -2.24
C GLN A 63 -0.67 32.97 -1.41
N ALA A 64 -1.88 33.50 -1.33
CA ALA A 64 -2.17 34.69 -0.53
C ALA A 64 -2.07 34.45 0.99
N VAL A 65 -2.27 33.23 1.51
CA VAL A 65 -1.96 32.90 2.92
C VAL A 65 -0.49 33.14 3.26
N LEU A 66 0.44 32.92 2.32
CA LEU A 66 1.88 33.15 2.53
C LEU A 66 2.23 34.64 2.75
N THR A 67 1.29 35.56 2.52
CA THR A 67 1.42 36.99 2.84
C THR A 67 1.01 37.35 4.27
N GLY A 68 0.52 36.39 5.06
CA GLY A 68 0.15 36.58 6.47
C GLY A 68 -1.26 37.15 6.73
N ASN A 69 -2.11 37.24 5.72
CA ASN A 69 -3.49 37.73 5.87
C ASN A 69 -4.41 36.66 6.53
N LYS A 70 -4.84 36.91 7.77
CA LYS A 70 -5.67 36.00 8.57
C LYS A 70 -7.07 35.74 8.00
N GLU A 71 -7.67 36.70 7.30
CA GLU A 71 -8.99 36.48 6.69
C GLU A 71 -8.87 35.58 5.45
N VAL A 72 -7.78 35.72 4.69
CA VAL A 72 -7.43 34.78 3.61
C VAL A 72 -7.08 33.40 4.16
N GLU A 73 -6.39 33.31 5.31
CA GLU A 73 -6.14 32.02 5.99
C GLU A 73 -7.43 31.29 6.33
N LYS A 74 -8.42 32.01 6.90
CA LYS A 74 -9.75 31.45 7.18
C LYS A 74 -10.45 30.99 5.90
N GLN A 75 -10.52 31.82 4.86
CA GLN A 75 -11.11 31.47 3.57
C GLN A 75 -10.42 30.26 2.92
N TYR A 76 -9.11 30.12 3.13
CA TYR A 76 -8.35 28.94 2.71
C TYR A 76 -8.79 27.69 3.49
N GLN A 77 -8.89 27.73 4.83
CA GLN A 77 -9.40 26.59 5.61
C GLN A 77 -10.83 26.19 5.22
N ASP A 78 -11.72 27.16 4.98
CA ASP A 78 -13.09 26.90 4.56
C ASP A 78 -13.15 26.19 3.19
N ILE A 79 -12.32 26.59 2.21
CA ILE A 79 -12.26 25.91 0.91
C ILE A 79 -11.59 24.51 0.99
N LEU A 80 -10.65 24.28 1.92
CA LEU A 80 -10.11 22.94 2.19
C LEU A 80 -11.22 21.97 2.63
N ILE A 81 -12.02 22.40 3.61
CA ILE A 81 -13.11 21.59 4.19
C ILE A 81 -14.21 21.36 3.14
N LYS A 82 -14.55 22.38 2.36
CA LYS A 82 -15.50 22.28 1.23
C LYS A 82 -15.05 21.24 0.20
N HIS A 83 -13.85 21.38 -0.34
CA HIS A 83 -13.34 20.50 -1.39
C HIS A 83 -13.13 19.05 -0.89
N GLY A 84 -12.67 18.88 0.35
CA GLY A 84 -12.59 17.57 1.00
C GLY A 84 -13.96 16.89 1.16
N ARG A 85 -15.02 17.66 1.43
CA ARG A 85 -16.41 17.16 1.49
C ARG A 85 -16.96 16.82 0.10
N GLU A 86 -16.69 17.64 -0.92
CA GLU A 86 -17.14 17.40 -2.31
C GLU A 86 -16.54 16.11 -2.88
N VAL A 87 -15.22 15.92 -2.73
CA VAL A 87 -14.53 14.67 -3.15
C VAL A 87 -15.07 13.45 -2.40
N ASN A 88 -15.25 13.53 -1.07
CA ASN A 88 -15.79 12.40 -0.30
C ASN A 88 -17.26 12.09 -0.64
N ASN A 89 -18.11 13.10 -0.85
CA ASN A 89 -19.49 12.91 -1.31
C ASN A 89 -19.56 12.28 -2.69
N CYS A 90 -18.65 12.64 -3.60
CA CYS A 90 -18.49 11.97 -4.88
C CYS A 90 -18.06 10.49 -4.69
N ARG A 91 -17.09 10.21 -3.82
CA ARG A 91 -16.62 8.85 -3.50
C ARG A 91 -17.67 7.95 -2.86
N LEU A 92 -18.60 8.51 -2.10
CA LEU A 92 -19.76 7.78 -1.56
C LEU A 92 -20.77 7.36 -2.63
N ARG A 93 -20.72 7.95 -3.83
CA ARG A 93 -21.66 7.69 -4.95
C ARG A 93 -20.99 6.91 -6.08
N ASN A 94 -19.77 7.30 -6.47
CA ASN A 94 -18.98 6.70 -7.55
C ASN A 94 -18.05 5.57 -7.06
N TRP A 95 -17.41 4.88 -8.00
CA TRP A 95 -16.41 3.84 -7.75
C TRP A 95 -15.01 4.32 -8.20
N PRO A 96 -13.92 3.99 -7.49
CA PRO A 96 -13.90 3.28 -6.21
C PRO A 96 -14.30 4.19 -5.04
N ARG A 97 -14.78 3.58 -3.95
CA ARG A 97 -15.12 4.24 -2.66
C ARG A 97 -13.86 4.76 -1.95
N THR A 98 -12.77 4.02 -2.06
CA THR A 98 -11.43 4.47 -1.65
C THR A 98 -10.56 4.67 -2.89
N GLN A 99 -10.01 5.86 -3.08
CA GLN A 99 -8.90 6.08 -4.00
C GLN A 99 -7.72 6.62 -3.20
N GLY A 100 -6.69 5.78 -3.03
CA GLY A 100 -5.48 6.10 -2.29
C GLY A 100 -4.33 6.60 -3.18
N ILE A 101 -3.46 7.46 -2.65
CA ILE A 101 -2.19 7.85 -3.27
C ILE A 101 -1.03 7.55 -2.32
N TRP A 102 0.08 7.06 -2.86
CA TRP A 102 1.31 6.79 -2.10
C TRP A 102 2.23 8.01 -2.19
N LEU A 103 2.61 8.59 -1.04
CA LEU A 103 3.28 9.88 -0.96
C LEU A 103 4.57 9.77 -0.14
N ARG A 104 5.72 9.83 -0.83
CA ARG A 104 7.02 10.15 -0.22
C ARG A 104 7.12 11.65 0.01
N LEU A 105 7.65 12.03 1.17
CA LEU A 105 8.04 13.41 1.48
C LEU A 105 9.56 13.57 1.39
N TYR A 106 10.01 14.82 1.30
CA TYR A 106 11.42 15.19 1.17
C TYR A 106 11.71 16.42 2.04
N PRO A 107 12.98 16.74 2.36
CA PRO A 107 13.32 17.90 3.18
C PRO A 107 12.65 19.19 2.71
N CYS A 108 12.63 19.45 1.39
CA CYS A 108 12.00 20.62 0.77
C CYS A 108 10.51 20.81 1.09
N ASP A 109 9.81 19.77 1.51
CA ASP A 109 8.39 19.86 1.88
C ASP A 109 8.21 20.59 3.23
N ALA A 110 9.29 20.82 3.99
CA ALA A 110 9.32 21.67 5.19
C ALA A 110 9.18 23.17 4.89
N ARG A 111 9.26 23.61 3.62
CA ARG A 111 9.07 25.03 3.27
C ARG A 111 7.60 25.44 3.49
N PRO A 112 7.33 26.67 3.95
CA PRO A 112 5.97 27.16 4.19
C PRO A 112 5.02 26.92 3.00
N GLY A 113 3.96 26.15 3.25
CA GLY A 113 2.89 25.87 2.29
C GLY A 113 3.16 24.78 1.25
N GLU A 114 4.30 24.07 1.29
CA GLU A 114 4.57 22.95 0.35
C GLU A 114 3.70 21.72 0.64
N ILE A 115 3.65 21.25 1.90
CA ILE A 115 2.73 20.18 2.32
C ILE A 115 1.28 20.52 1.92
N ASP A 116 0.89 21.79 2.03
CA ASP A 116 -0.43 22.25 1.63
C ASP A 116 -0.67 22.17 0.11
N ARG A 117 0.31 22.60 -0.69
CA ARG A 117 0.28 22.50 -2.16
C ARG A 117 0.19 21.03 -2.62
N ILE A 118 0.98 20.15 -2.02
CA ILE A 118 1.02 18.71 -2.31
C ILE A 118 -0.31 18.04 -1.95
N LEU A 119 -0.81 18.25 -0.73
CA LEU A 119 -2.06 17.65 -0.29
C LEU A 119 -3.29 18.27 -0.99
N ASP A 120 -3.19 19.53 -1.42
CA ASP A 120 -4.19 20.11 -2.31
C ASP A 120 -4.22 19.43 -3.67
N HIS A 121 -3.07 19.18 -4.29
CA HIS A 121 -2.97 18.43 -5.54
C HIS A 121 -3.56 17.02 -5.42
N VAL A 122 -3.40 16.37 -4.26
CA VAL A 122 -4.03 15.08 -3.92
C VAL A 122 -5.56 15.19 -3.90
N VAL A 123 -6.14 16.16 -3.18
CA VAL A 123 -7.61 16.35 -3.18
C VAL A 123 -8.13 16.73 -4.57
N ASN A 124 -7.40 17.58 -5.30
CA ASN A 124 -7.77 18.03 -6.64
C ASN A 124 -7.89 16.86 -7.63
N LYS A 125 -7.01 15.85 -7.52
CA LYS A 125 -7.06 14.58 -8.29
C LYS A 125 -8.06 13.55 -7.71
N GLY A 126 -8.95 13.96 -6.82
CA GLY A 126 -10.09 13.17 -6.34
C GLY A 126 -9.75 12.03 -5.38
N TYR A 127 -8.54 11.99 -4.84
CA TYR A 127 -8.13 11.00 -3.84
C TYR A 127 -8.79 11.29 -2.48
N ASN A 128 -9.14 10.25 -1.72
CA ASN A 128 -9.67 10.37 -0.35
C ASN A 128 -8.88 9.57 0.69
N GLN A 129 -7.72 9.02 0.31
CA GLN A 129 -6.79 8.34 1.19
C GLN A 129 -5.35 8.64 0.76
N VAL A 130 -4.43 8.74 1.72
CA VAL A 130 -3.00 9.00 1.48
C VAL A 130 -2.15 8.11 2.39
N TYR A 131 -1.14 7.47 1.81
CA TYR A 131 -0.12 6.69 2.54
C TYR A 131 1.16 7.51 2.55
N ILE A 132 1.48 8.11 3.70
CA ILE A 132 2.64 9.00 3.89
C ILE A 132 3.81 8.14 4.34
N GLU A 133 4.89 8.13 3.56
CA GLU A 133 6.05 7.26 3.77
C GLU A 133 6.87 7.70 5.00
N ALA A 134 6.53 7.17 6.17
CA ALA A 134 7.08 7.55 7.47
C ALA A 134 8.44 6.92 7.78
N PHE A 135 8.75 5.77 7.17
CA PHE A 135 10.03 5.06 7.36
C PHE A 135 10.46 4.35 6.06
N TYR A 136 11.57 4.79 5.48
CA TYR A 136 12.09 4.36 4.17
C TYR A 136 13.57 4.71 4.00
N ASP A 137 14.27 4.01 3.09
CA ASP A 137 15.67 4.29 2.70
C ASP A 137 16.66 4.48 3.88
N GLY A 138 16.37 3.85 5.03
CA GLY A 138 17.16 3.99 6.27
C GLY A 138 16.96 5.30 7.04
N GLN A 139 15.85 5.99 6.80
CA GLN A 139 15.50 7.27 7.43
C GLN A 139 14.05 7.27 7.88
N VAL A 140 13.72 8.15 8.83
CA VAL A 140 12.37 8.26 9.41
C VAL A 140 11.90 9.72 9.40
N LEU A 141 10.60 9.97 9.16
CA LEU A 141 10.00 11.32 9.17
C LEU A 141 9.77 11.91 10.58
N LEU A 142 10.60 11.52 11.56
CA LEU A 142 10.60 12.10 12.90
C LEU A 142 11.55 13.31 12.95
N PRO A 143 11.24 14.36 13.75
CA PRO A 143 12.11 15.53 13.91
C PRO A 143 13.45 15.14 14.52
N ALA A 144 14.56 15.65 13.98
CA ALA A 144 15.90 15.28 14.44
C ALA A 144 16.15 15.55 15.93
N ALA A 145 15.56 16.60 16.50
CA ALA A 145 15.65 16.95 17.92
C ALA A 145 14.82 16.03 18.85
N ASN A 146 13.90 15.21 18.31
CA ASN A 146 13.05 14.31 19.07
C ASN A 146 12.78 13.00 18.30
N ASN A 147 13.88 12.31 17.99
CA ASN A 147 13.91 11.01 17.33
C ASN A 147 14.74 10.02 18.18
N PRO A 148 14.11 9.23 19.08
CA PRO A 148 14.79 8.22 19.90
C PRO A 148 15.02 6.89 19.17
N THR A 149 14.90 6.85 17.83
CA THR A 149 15.13 5.64 17.03
C THR A 149 16.58 5.57 16.57
N VAL A 150 17.05 4.38 16.14
CA VAL A 150 18.41 4.19 15.62
C VAL A 150 18.60 4.70 14.18
N TRP A 151 17.54 5.21 13.53
CA TRP A 151 17.62 5.77 12.18
C TRP A 151 17.66 7.29 12.21
N PRO A 152 18.50 7.94 11.39
CA PRO A 152 18.49 9.39 11.26
C PRO A 152 17.15 9.92 10.72
N SER A 153 16.85 11.19 11.03
CA SER A 153 15.75 11.88 10.37
C SER A 153 16.00 12.00 8.86
N VAL A 154 14.92 12.05 8.08
CA VAL A 154 14.94 12.54 6.70
C VAL A 154 15.39 14.02 6.66
N LEU A 155 14.97 14.82 7.63
CA LEU A 155 15.22 16.27 7.69
C LEU A 155 16.39 16.55 8.64
N ARG A 156 17.55 16.84 8.03
CA ARG A 156 18.85 17.03 8.71
C ARG A 156 19.52 18.36 8.38
N VAL A 157 18.71 19.36 7.99
CA VAL A 157 19.20 20.71 7.70
C VAL A 157 19.23 21.52 9.01
N PRO A 158 20.33 22.25 9.31
CA PRO A 158 20.42 23.10 10.50
C PRO A 158 19.25 24.09 10.59
N GLY A 159 18.69 24.25 11.79
CA GLY A 159 17.52 25.09 12.05
C GLY A 159 16.14 24.42 11.81
N TYR A 160 16.11 23.23 11.19
CA TYR A 160 14.88 22.47 10.94
C TYR A 160 14.72 21.25 11.87
N GLU A 161 15.55 21.12 12.91
CA GLU A 161 15.64 19.91 13.75
C GLU A 161 14.34 19.59 14.49
N ASN A 162 13.51 20.60 14.75
CA ASN A 162 12.23 20.48 15.45
C ASN A 162 11.02 20.22 14.53
N VAL A 163 11.20 20.18 13.19
CA VAL A 163 10.10 20.06 12.23
C VAL A 163 9.64 18.60 12.09
N ASP A 164 8.49 18.28 12.67
CA ASP A 164 7.85 16.96 12.61
C ASP A 164 7.00 16.84 11.33
N LEU A 165 7.67 16.61 10.19
CA LEU A 165 7.04 16.46 8.86
C LEU A 165 5.90 15.43 8.86
N LEU A 166 6.02 14.35 9.65
CA LEU A 166 4.99 13.33 9.78
C LEU A 166 3.74 13.87 10.49
N ALA A 167 3.90 14.49 11.67
CA ALA A 167 2.78 15.06 12.42
C ALA A 167 2.06 16.16 11.62
N GLU A 168 2.81 17.05 10.97
CA GLU A 168 2.25 18.12 10.17
C GLU A 168 1.46 17.59 8.98
N SER A 169 2.02 16.63 8.24
CA SER A 169 1.37 16.08 7.03
C SER A 169 0.16 15.21 7.37
N LEU A 170 0.19 14.45 8.46
CA LEU A 170 -0.99 13.73 8.97
C LEU A 170 -2.11 14.70 9.37
N LYS A 171 -1.80 15.78 10.09
CA LYS A 171 -2.75 16.83 10.49
C LYS A 171 -3.34 17.55 9.28
N LYS A 172 -2.49 18.03 8.35
CA LYS A 172 -2.91 18.75 7.13
C LYS A 172 -3.67 17.87 6.13
N SER A 173 -3.51 16.54 6.20
CA SER A 173 -4.34 15.58 5.47
C SER A 173 -5.74 15.45 6.08
N GLY A 174 -5.84 15.39 7.42
CA GLY A 174 -7.12 15.29 8.12
C GLY A 174 -8.05 16.49 7.89
N VAL A 175 -7.51 17.71 7.89
CA VAL A 175 -8.26 18.95 7.57
C VAL A 175 -8.88 18.88 6.16
N ARG A 176 -8.19 18.23 5.22
CA ARG A 176 -8.61 18.03 3.83
C ARG A 176 -9.55 16.84 3.63
N GLY A 177 -9.97 16.16 4.69
CA GLY A 177 -10.84 14.99 4.61
C GLY A 177 -10.18 13.75 3.99
N LEU A 178 -8.83 13.71 3.94
CA LEU A 178 -8.08 12.53 3.50
C LEU A 178 -7.91 11.57 4.67
N ARG A 179 -8.17 10.27 4.47
CA ARG A 179 -7.72 9.23 5.40
C ARG A 179 -6.20 9.09 5.33
N SER A 180 -5.49 9.38 6.42
CA SER A 180 -4.03 9.44 6.42
C SER A 180 -3.39 8.27 7.16
N TYR A 181 -2.60 7.47 6.42
CA TYR A 181 -1.89 6.30 6.91
C TYR A 181 -0.38 6.59 6.97
N ALA A 182 0.31 6.02 7.96
CA ALA A 182 1.77 5.96 7.95
C ALA A 182 2.23 4.70 7.19
N TRP A 183 2.91 4.87 6.07
CA TRP A 183 3.54 3.79 5.31
C TRP A 183 4.98 3.59 5.80
N VAL A 184 5.34 2.36 6.13
CA VAL A 184 6.62 2.00 6.73
C VAL A 184 7.18 0.74 6.06
N PHE A 185 8.49 0.70 5.81
CA PHE A 185 9.16 -0.55 5.48
C PHE A 185 9.17 -1.47 6.71
N THR A 186 9.18 -2.80 6.52
CA THR A 186 8.95 -3.79 7.59
C THR A 186 10.20 -4.58 7.94
N ILE A 187 10.80 -5.31 6.99
CA ILE A 187 12.10 -5.98 7.21
C ILE A 187 13.22 -5.50 6.28
N ASN A 188 12.97 -4.46 5.47
CA ASN A 188 14.02 -3.63 4.87
C ASN A 188 14.26 -2.42 5.79
N PHE A 189 15.45 -2.33 6.38
CA PHE A 189 15.84 -1.29 7.32
C PHE A 189 16.74 -0.21 6.69
N GLY A 190 17.17 -0.39 5.44
CA GLY A 190 17.99 0.57 4.70
C GLY A 190 19.45 0.70 5.18
N TYR A 191 20.27 1.35 4.35
CA TYR A 191 21.74 1.32 4.45
C TYR A 191 22.32 1.91 5.75
N THR A 192 21.71 2.96 6.31
CA THR A 192 22.14 3.58 7.58
C THR A 192 22.18 2.57 8.72
N TYR A 193 21.22 1.64 8.79
CA TYR A 193 21.16 0.61 9.82
C TYR A 193 22.34 -0.37 9.73
N SER A 194 22.76 -0.73 8.51
CA SER A 194 23.97 -1.53 8.27
C SER A 194 25.28 -0.79 8.54
N GLN A 195 25.29 0.53 8.73
CA GLN A 195 26.49 1.26 9.15
C GLN A 195 26.69 1.24 10.68
N LEU A 196 25.72 0.74 11.45
CA LEU A 196 25.81 0.63 12.91
C LEU A 196 26.67 -0.62 13.28
N PRO A 197 27.85 -0.46 13.92
CA PRO A 197 28.72 -1.61 14.24
C PRO A 197 28.05 -2.60 15.21
N ASN A 198 27.23 -2.08 16.13
CA ASN A 198 26.47 -2.87 17.09
C ASN A 198 25.14 -3.42 16.54
N ARG A 199 24.98 -3.52 15.20
CA ARG A 199 23.83 -4.15 14.52
C ARG A 199 24.21 -5.16 13.43
N GLN A 200 25.50 -5.47 13.23
CA GLN A 200 25.95 -6.40 12.19
C GLN A 200 25.42 -7.84 12.31
N GLN A 201 25.02 -8.25 13.53
CA GLN A 201 24.37 -9.53 13.81
C GLN A 201 22.85 -9.52 13.51
N ALA A 202 22.22 -8.35 13.46
CA ALA A 202 20.80 -8.18 13.15
C ALA A 202 20.51 -8.21 11.64
N LEU A 203 21.53 -8.16 10.78
CA LEU A 203 21.40 -8.20 9.33
C LEU A 203 21.11 -9.61 8.82
N ALA A 204 20.23 -9.73 7.82
CA ALA A 204 19.94 -10.99 7.15
C ALA A 204 21.18 -11.52 6.43
N ARG A 205 21.40 -12.84 6.43
CA ARG A 205 22.56 -13.47 5.75
C ARG A 205 22.17 -14.71 4.96
N ASN A 206 22.83 -14.93 3.81
CA ASN A 206 22.68 -16.10 2.95
C ASN A 206 23.70 -17.21 3.28
N GLY A 207 23.64 -18.32 2.56
CA GLY A 207 24.53 -19.48 2.73
C GLY A 207 26.02 -19.27 2.42
N LYS A 208 26.41 -18.09 1.94
CA LYS A 208 27.80 -17.64 1.75
C LYS A 208 28.26 -16.68 2.87
N GLY A 209 27.39 -16.41 3.87
CA GLY A 209 27.64 -15.44 4.96
C GLY A 209 27.38 -13.97 4.57
N GLN A 210 27.14 -13.72 3.29
CA GLN A 210 26.84 -12.40 2.71
C GLN A 210 25.53 -11.84 3.26
N THR A 211 25.49 -10.53 3.47
CA THR A 211 24.27 -9.75 3.68
C THR A 211 23.58 -9.42 2.36
N THR A 212 22.42 -8.76 2.41
CA THR A 212 21.77 -8.27 1.19
C THR A 212 22.53 -7.14 0.50
N LEU A 213 23.51 -6.50 1.14
CA LEU A 213 24.36 -5.49 0.49
C LEU A 213 25.43 -6.12 -0.40
N ASP A 214 25.99 -7.26 0.02
CA ASP A 214 27.11 -7.94 -0.65
C ASP A 214 26.67 -8.69 -1.94
N VAL A 215 25.40 -8.62 -2.32
CA VAL A 215 24.80 -9.35 -3.45
C VAL A 215 23.99 -8.48 -4.42
N ILE A 216 23.90 -7.16 -4.20
CA ILE A 216 23.20 -6.27 -5.13
C ILE A 216 24.16 -5.96 -6.29
N PRO A 217 23.85 -6.35 -7.54
CA PRO A 217 24.67 -5.99 -8.68
C PRO A 217 24.41 -4.53 -9.10
N ASP A 218 25.46 -3.85 -9.55
CA ASP A 218 25.35 -2.55 -10.25
C ASP A 218 24.53 -2.71 -11.53
N ASN A 219 23.21 -2.55 -11.41
CA ASN A 219 22.28 -2.85 -12.48
C ASN A 219 21.28 -1.70 -12.71
N ALA A 220 21.65 -0.79 -13.61
CA ALA A 220 20.84 0.36 -14.03
C ALA A 220 19.38 -0.01 -14.41
N SER A 221 19.12 -1.23 -14.89
CA SER A 221 17.77 -1.66 -15.28
C SER A 221 16.82 -1.83 -14.09
N LEU A 222 17.32 -2.13 -12.88
CA LEU A 222 16.45 -2.33 -11.70
C LEU A 222 15.89 -1.01 -11.16
N HIS A 223 16.66 0.08 -11.26
CA HIS A 223 16.18 1.44 -10.94
C HIS A 223 14.89 1.76 -11.72
N ASN A 224 14.88 1.43 -13.02
CA ASN A 224 13.76 1.69 -13.93
C ASN A 224 12.54 0.79 -13.69
N GLN A 225 12.71 -0.33 -12.96
CA GLN A 225 11.60 -1.23 -12.61
C GLN A 225 11.05 -1.03 -11.19
N LEU A 226 11.86 -0.50 -10.26
CA LEU A 226 11.51 -0.36 -8.84
C LEU A 226 11.46 1.09 -8.32
N GLY A 227 11.99 2.07 -9.07
CA GLY A 227 11.85 3.50 -8.76
C GLY A 227 12.72 4.03 -7.61
N ALA A 228 13.63 3.22 -7.07
CA ALA A 228 14.58 3.57 -6.01
C ALA A 228 16.00 3.08 -6.36
N SER A 229 17.02 3.62 -5.69
CA SER A 229 18.43 3.28 -5.94
C SER A 229 18.89 2.03 -5.17
N HIS A 230 19.94 1.37 -5.67
CA HIS A 230 20.53 0.15 -5.08
C HIS A 230 20.97 0.29 -3.62
N ALA A 231 21.28 1.50 -3.17
CA ALA A 231 21.74 1.79 -1.81
C ALA A 231 20.68 1.62 -0.70
N PHE A 232 19.50 1.05 -0.97
CA PHE A 232 18.34 1.10 -0.07
C PHE A 232 17.71 -0.26 0.28
N HIS A 233 18.51 -1.34 0.27
CA HIS A 233 18.02 -2.73 0.38
C HIS A 233 18.73 -3.57 1.47
N THR A 234 19.01 -2.98 2.63
CA THR A 234 19.48 -3.72 3.82
C THR A 234 18.32 -4.44 4.49
N PHE A 235 18.26 -5.77 4.39
CA PHE A 235 17.26 -6.58 5.09
C PHE A 235 17.81 -7.12 6.42
N ILE A 236 16.94 -7.25 7.42
CA ILE A 236 17.29 -7.82 8.74
C ILE A 236 16.92 -9.30 8.87
N ASP A 237 17.62 -9.99 9.77
CA ASP A 237 17.21 -11.31 10.24
C ASP A 237 15.92 -11.13 11.06
N PRO A 238 14.75 -11.62 10.59
CA PRO A 238 13.49 -11.38 11.27
C PRO A 238 13.37 -12.10 12.62
N TYR A 239 14.34 -12.94 12.99
CA TYR A 239 14.46 -13.55 14.31
C TYR A 239 15.35 -12.76 15.29
N SER A 240 16.12 -11.76 14.83
CA SER A 240 16.95 -10.89 15.70
C SER A 240 16.10 -10.16 16.76
N PRO A 241 16.41 -10.30 18.07
CA PRO A 241 15.81 -9.50 19.12
C PRO A 241 16.06 -8.00 18.96
N GLU A 242 17.25 -7.62 18.49
CA GLU A 242 17.71 -6.25 18.31
C GLU A 242 16.88 -5.54 17.23
N ALA A 243 16.74 -6.17 16.05
CA ALA A 243 15.91 -5.65 14.97
C ALA A 243 14.44 -5.50 15.39
N ARG A 244 13.90 -6.47 16.14
CA ARG A 244 12.53 -6.42 16.67
C ARG A 244 12.36 -5.26 17.67
N GLN A 245 13.36 -5.01 18.52
CA GLN A 245 13.32 -3.94 19.51
C GLN A 245 13.46 -2.54 18.88
N ASP A 246 14.43 -2.34 17.99
CA ASP A 246 14.63 -1.06 17.28
C ASP A 246 13.35 -0.67 16.51
N TYR A 247 12.76 -1.64 15.82
CA TYR A 247 11.53 -1.45 15.05
C TYR A 247 10.31 -1.14 15.94
N ALA A 248 10.22 -1.81 17.10
CA ALA A 248 9.17 -1.51 18.08
C ALA A 248 9.27 -0.07 18.62
N VAL A 249 10.48 0.48 18.79
CA VAL A 249 10.65 1.90 19.14
C VAL A 249 10.15 2.79 18.00
N MET A 250 10.60 2.56 16.76
CA MET A 250 10.20 3.36 15.59
C MET A 250 8.68 3.38 15.37
N ILE A 251 8.02 2.21 15.39
CA ILE A 251 6.56 2.13 15.24
C ILE A 251 5.83 2.86 16.36
N ASN A 252 6.30 2.77 17.61
CA ASN A 252 5.68 3.51 18.71
C ASN A 252 5.83 5.03 18.54
N GLU A 253 6.98 5.53 18.07
CA GLU A 253 7.17 6.95 17.77
C GLU A 253 6.30 7.45 16.62
N VAL A 254 6.17 6.68 15.54
CA VAL A 254 5.25 6.96 14.42
C VAL A 254 3.81 7.01 14.93
N LEU A 255 3.40 6.06 15.78
CA LEU A 255 2.05 6.01 16.35
C LEU A 255 1.73 7.16 17.32
N LYS A 256 2.72 7.84 17.93
CA LYS A 256 2.48 9.07 18.71
C LYS A 256 1.92 10.20 17.84
N ARG A 257 2.22 10.22 16.54
CA ARG A 257 1.75 11.23 15.57
C ARG A 257 0.32 10.98 15.06
N ARG A 258 -0.36 9.96 15.61
CA ARG A 258 -1.79 9.63 15.41
C ARG A 258 -2.21 9.43 13.92
N PRO A 259 -1.51 8.61 13.13
CA PRO A 259 -2.04 8.18 11.83
C PRO A 259 -3.33 7.35 12.03
N GLN A 260 -4.23 7.36 11.04
CA GLN A 260 -5.49 6.62 11.08
C GLN A 260 -5.32 5.12 10.76
N GLY A 261 -4.15 4.74 10.23
CA GLY A 261 -3.71 3.36 10.07
C GLY A 261 -2.22 3.29 9.72
N VAL A 262 -1.68 2.08 9.68
CA VAL A 262 -0.27 1.83 9.31
C VAL A 262 -0.21 0.82 8.16
N LEU A 263 0.57 1.14 7.12
CA LEU A 263 0.77 0.30 5.94
C LEU A 263 2.19 -0.28 5.94
N PHE A 264 2.28 -1.60 6.12
CA PHE A 264 3.53 -2.34 6.25
C PHE A 264 4.00 -2.86 4.88
N ASP A 265 5.12 -2.32 4.40
CA ASP A 265 5.76 -2.68 3.12
C ASP A 265 7.09 -3.40 3.33
N TYR A 266 7.66 -3.99 2.29
CA TYR A 266 8.84 -4.87 2.40
C TYR A 266 8.63 -6.01 3.41
N VAL A 267 7.42 -6.58 3.42
CA VAL A 267 7.04 -7.78 4.18
C VAL A 267 7.52 -9.04 3.43
N ARG A 268 8.83 -9.09 3.15
CA ARG A 268 9.50 -10.02 2.23
C ARG A 268 11.01 -9.86 2.32
N TYR A 269 11.78 -10.83 1.81
CA TYR A 269 13.22 -10.66 1.58
C TYR A 269 13.52 -9.89 0.27
N LEU A 270 14.82 -9.68 0.01
CA LEU A 270 15.35 -9.15 -1.25
C LEU A 270 14.84 -9.98 -2.45
N ARG A 271 14.57 -9.31 -3.57
CA ARG A 271 14.31 -9.99 -4.85
C ARG A 271 15.64 -10.06 -5.61
N GLY A 272 16.15 -11.25 -5.88
CA GLY A 272 17.29 -11.43 -6.77
C GLY A 272 16.94 -11.23 -8.24
N VAL A 273 17.95 -11.26 -9.10
CA VAL A 273 17.86 -10.96 -10.54
C VAL A 273 18.31 -12.15 -11.38
N GLY A 274 17.77 -12.30 -12.60
CA GLY A 274 18.10 -13.45 -13.45
C GLY A 274 17.85 -14.78 -12.74
N PRO A 275 18.82 -15.72 -12.68
CA PRO A 275 18.72 -16.95 -11.90
C PRO A 275 18.36 -16.71 -10.42
N ASP A 276 19.02 -15.77 -9.75
CA ASP A 276 18.85 -15.48 -8.31
C ASP A 276 17.46 -14.93 -7.96
N SER A 277 16.61 -14.65 -8.95
CA SER A 277 15.20 -14.35 -8.71
C SER A 277 14.41 -15.57 -8.19
N VAL A 278 14.97 -16.78 -8.30
CA VAL A 278 14.49 -18.03 -7.72
C VAL A 278 15.45 -18.48 -6.61
N ALA A 279 14.91 -18.91 -5.47
CA ALA A 279 15.63 -19.68 -4.46
C ALA A 279 15.26 -21.16 -4.63
N ASP A 280 16.20 -22.04 -4.92
CA ASP A 280 15.98 -23.48 -5.10
C ASP A 280 16.88 -24.41 -4.25
N GLN A 281 17.84 -23.82 -3.52
CA GLN A 281 18.65 -24.47 -2.50
C GLN A 281 18.65 -23.68 -1.18
N VAL A 282 18.96 -24.33 -0.05
CA VAL A 282 18.97 -23.66 1.27
C VAL A 282 19.96 -22.51 1.35
N LYS A 283 21.06 -22.54 0.59
CA LYS A 283 22.08 -21.49 0.59
C LYS A 283 21.63 -20.17 -0.06
N ASP A 284 20.52 -20.15 -0.78
CA ASP A 284 19.91 -18.92 -1.31
C ASP A 284 19.08 -18.19 -0.23
N LEU A 285 18.69 -18.91 0.84
CA LEU A 285 17.80 -18.38 1.88
C LEU A 285 18.53 -17.43 2.83
N TRP A 286 17.85 -16.34 3.16
CA TRP A 286 18.29 -15.29 4.09
C TRP A 286 18.18 -15.69 5.59
N VAL A 287 18.46 -16.96 5.91
CA VAL A 287 18.30 -17.58 7.24
C VAL A 287 19.62 -17.99 7.90
N TYR A 288 20.76 -17.53 7.36
CA TYR A 288 22.10 -17.85 7.90
C TYR A 288 22.59 -16.86 8.96
N GLY A 289 21.77 -15.85 9.32
CA GLY A 289 21.97 -15.03 10.51
C GLY A 289 21.92 -15.89 11.78
N GLU A 290 22.57 -15.45 12.86
CA GLU A 290 22.70 -16.25 14.08
C GLU A 290 21.33 -16.57 14.70
N ALA A 291 20.44 -15.58 14.75
CA ALA A 291 19.10 -15.73 15.30
C ALA A 291 18.24 -16.68 14.46
N SER A 292 18.26 -16.56 13.12
CA SER A 292 17.60 -17.49 12.21
C SER A 292 18.12 -18.93 12.36
N LYS A 293 19.45 -19.15 12.30
CA LYS A 293 20.06 -20.49 12.49
C LYS A 293 19.66 -21.11 13.82
N LYS A 294 19.75 -20.35 14.91
CA LYS A 294 19.37 -20.78 16.26
C LYS A 294 17.90 -21.15 16.32
N ALA A 295 17.02 -20.32 15.76
CA ALA A 295 15.59 -20.58 15.69
C ALA A 295 15.25 -21.82 14.84
N LEU A 296 15.93 -22.05 13.72
CA LEU A 296 15.74 -23.24 12.87
C LEU A 296 16.15 -24.53 13.60
N LEU A 297 17.34 -24.54 14.23
CA LEU A 297 17.81 -25.69 15.00
C LEU A 297 16.89 -25.97 16.22
N GLN A 298 16.32 -24.94 16.84
CA GLN A 298 15.29 -25.05 17.88
C GLN A 298 13.93 -25.57 17.38
N ARG A 299 13.71 -25.71 16.05
CA ARG A 299 12.54 -26.43 15.53
C ARG A 299 12.70 -27.94 15.61
N ALA A 300 13.92 -28.47 15.77
CA ALA A 300 14.13 -29.91 15.98
C ALA A 300 13.53 -30.36 17.32
N LYS A 301 12.97 -31.58 17.36
CA LYS A 301 12.42 -32.21 18.57
C LYS A 301 13.33 -33.31 19.15
N ASN A 302 14.43 -33.61 18.47
CA ASN A 302 15.45 -34.57 18.89
C ASN A 302 16.80 -34.21 18.24
N GLU A 303 17.89 -34.73 18.81
CA GLU A 303 19.24 -34.50 18.28
C GLU A 303 19.41 -35.02 16.84
N ALA A 304 18.67 -36.06 16.44
CA ALA A 304 18.63 -36.52 15.04
C ALA A 304 18.05 -35.44 14.08
N GLY A 305 16.99 -34.73 14.47
CA GLY A 305 16.46 -33.60 13.70
C GLY A 305 17.46 -32.45 13.59
N LYS A 306 18.17 -32.17 14.68
CA LYS A 306 19.16 -31.09 14.80
C LYS A 306 20.44 -31.39 14.01
N GLU A 307 20.97 -32.61 14.11
CA GLU A 307 22.15 -33.06 13.35
C GLU A 307 21.89 -33.02 11.83
N LEU A 308 20.71 -33.46 11.39
CA LEU A 308 20.34 -33.40 9.96
C LEU A 308 20.19 -31.95 9.46
N LEU A 309 19.62 -31.05 10.27
CA LEU A 309 19.51 -29.62 9.94
C LEU A 309 20.88 -28.93 9.86
N THR A 310 21.79 -29.21 10.79
CA THR A 310 23.17 -28.71 10.74
C THR A 310 23.87 -29.15 9.45
N ARG A 311 23.87 -30.47 9.17
CA ARG A 311 24.43 -31.04 7.93
C ARG A 311 23.86 -30.36 6.67
N PHE A 312 22.54 -30.12 6.65
CA PHE A 312 21.85 -29.48 5.53
C PHE A 312 22.27 -28.02 5.33
N LEU A 313 22.33 -27.23 6.41
CA LEU A 313 22.78 -25.83 6.36
C LEU A 313 24.24 -25.71 5.88
N ASP A 314 25.13 -26.53 6.41
CA ASP A 314 26.57 -26.44 6.13
C ASP A 314 26.90 -26.88 4.71
N LYS A 315 26.37 -28.04 4.27
CA LYS A 315 26.57 -28.56 2.91
C LYS A 315 25.79 -27.76 1.87
N GLY A 316 24.57 -27.34 2.20
CA GLY A 316 23.57 -26.81 1.26
C GLY A 316 22.61 -27.87 0.72
N TYR A 317 22.81 -29.14 1.08
CA TYR A 317 22.00 -30.29 0.70
C TYR A 317 22.22 -31.45 1.68
N VAL A 318 21.38 -32.48 1.62
CA VAL A 318 21.59 -33.76 2.32
C VAL A 318 21.38 -34.93 1.37
N THR A 319 22.24 -35.93 1.47
CA THR A 319 22.15 -37.17 0.69
C THR A 319 21.27 -38.22 1.39
N SER A 320 20.86 -39.26 0.68
CA SER A 320 20.26 -40.46 1.29
C SER A 320 21.20 -41.15 2.29
N GLY A 321 22.52 -40.97 2.14
CA GLY A 321 23.53 -41.42 3.09
C GLY A 321 23.52 -40.59 4.39
N ASP A 322 23.47 -39.26 4.28
CA ASP A 322 23.32 -38.37 5.45
C ASP A 322 22.04 -38.68 6.23
N ILE A 323 20.93 -38.82 5.51
CA ILE A 323 19.62 -39.14 6.09
C ILE A 323 19.66 -40.51 6.80
N SER A 324 20.24 -41.53 6.17
CA SER A 324 20.37 -42.87 6.77
C SER A 324 21.27 -42.86 8.00
N ALA A 325 22.44 -42.21 7.93
CA ALA A 325 23.42 -42.16 9.02
C ALA A 325 22.85 -41.51 10.29
N VAL A 326 22.04 -40.46 10.14
CA VAL A 326 21.36 -39.81 11.27
C VAL A 326 20.13 -40.61 11.72
N SER A 327 19.36 -41.16 10.78
CA SER A 327 18.13 -41.93 11.06
C SER A 327 18.38 -43.27 11.74
N TYR A 328 19.60 -43.81 11.67
CA TYR A 328 20.02 -45.03 12.37
C TYR A 328 19.94 -44.89 13.90
N ARG A 329 20.21 -43.69 14.42
CA ARG A 329 20.13 -43.38 15.87
C ARG A 329 18.67 -43.20 16.30
N GLU A 330 17.95 -42.33 15.60
CA GLU A 330 16.52 -42.10 15.79
C GLU A 330 15.95 -41.42 14.54
N THR A 331 14.65 -41.57 14.24
CA THR A 331 14.06 -40.82 13.10
C THR A 331 14.11 -39.31 13.38
N PRO A 332 14.61 -38.46 12.46
CA PRO A 332 14.57 -37.00 12.60
C PRO A 332 13.15 -36.45 12.82
N LYS A 333 12.99 -35.58 13.82
CA LYS A 333 11.73 -34.94 14.21
C LYS A 333 11.88 -33.43 14.36
N TRP A 334 10.81 -32.70 14.09
CA TRP A 334 10.74 -31.25 14.22
C TRP A 334 9.31 -30.78 14.54
N GLN A 335 9.12 -29.47 14.76
CA GLN A 335 7.81 -28.83 14.82
C GLN A 335 7.03 -29.05 13.51
N ASN A 336 5.70 -29.19 13.59
CA ASN A 336 4.88 -29.19 12.36
C ASN A 336 4.98 -27.81 11.70
N PHE A 337 4.97 -27.74 10.38
CA PHE A 337 5.16 -26.51 9.62
C PHE A 337 4.19 -26.45 8.44
N PHE A 338 3.83 -25.25 7.98
CA PHE A 338 3.11 -25.07 6.72
C PHE A 338 4.10 -25.30 5.56
N SER A 339 3.88 -26.31 4.71
CA SER A 339 4.70 -26.50 3.50
C SER A 339 4.23 -25.53 2.41
N PRO A 340 5.10 -24.62 1.92
CA PRO A 340 4.77 -23.75 0.79
C PRO A 340 4.63 -24.52 -0.54
N ALA A 341 5.03 -25.79 -0.61
CA ALA A 341 4.90 -26.61 -1.80
C ALA A 341 3.51 -27.27 -1.93
N THR A 342 2.80 -27.47 -0.83
CA THR A 342 1.46 -28.11 -0.77
C THR A 342 0.37 -27.18 -0.24
N THR A 343 0.72 -25.99 0.26
CA THR A 343 -0.17 -25.04 0.95
C THR A 343 -0.92 -25.66 2.14
N ALA A 344 -0.30 -26.63 2.81
CA ALA A 344 -0.88 -27.40 3.91
C ALA A 344 0.14 -27.70 5.02
N SER A 345 -0.35 -28.09 6.19
CA SER A 345 0.50 -28.48 7.32
C SER A 345 1.22 -29.81 7.05
N ALA A 346 2.54 -29.76 6.95
CA ALA A 346 3.42 -30.93 6.88
C ALA A 346 3.70 -31.53 8.26
N THR A 347 3.90 -32.84 8.30
CA THR A 347 4.21 -33.59 9.52
C THR A 347 5.60 -33.26 10.05
N GLY A 348 5.70 -33.04 11.37
CA GLY A 348 6.96 -32.76 12.07
C GLY A 348 7.88 -33.97 12.26
N ARG A 349 7.98 -34.86 11.27
CA ARG A 349 8.81 -36.07 11.26
C ARG A 349 9.22 -36.41 9.83
N LEU A 350 10.45 -36.85 9.65
CA LEU A 350 10.92 -37.42 8.38
C LEU A 350 10.28 -38.80 8.13
N PRO A 351 9.59 -39.04 7.00
CA PRO A 351 9.11 -40.37 6.63
C PRO A 351 10.24 -41.39 6.51
N LYS A 352 9.92 -42.69 6.66
CA LYS A 352 10.86 -43.76 6.26
C LYS A 352 11.14 -43.61 4.76
N GLY A 353 12.42 -43.58 4.37
CA GLY A 353 12.83 -43.30 2.99
C GLY A 353 12.65 -41.83 2.56
N GLY A 354 12.41 -40.90 3.49
CA GLY A 354 12.28 -39.47 3.19
C GLY A 354 13.53 -38.88 2.55
N SER A 355 13.34 -37.90 1.66
CA SER A 355 14.42 -37.22 0.93
C SER A 355 14.71 -35.83 1.50
N GLY A 356 15.82 -35.22 1.05
CA GLY A 356 16.20 -33.85 1.43
C GLY A 356 15.14 -32.79 1.12
N ARG A 357 14.15 -33.09 0.26
CA ARG A 357 13.04 -32.19 -0.08
C ARG A 357 12.25 -31.71 1.15
N GLN A 358 12.00 -32.56 2.15
CA GLN A 358 11.25 -32.12 3.33
C GLN A 358 12.08 -31.19 4.24
N VAL A 359 13.42 -31.35 4.25
CA VAL A 359 14.34 -30.46 4.98
C VAL A 359 14.45 -29.10 4.28
N TRP A 360 14.42 -29.10 2.95
CA TRP A 360 14.28 -27.91 2.12
C TRP A 360 12.95 -27.18 2.38
N GLU A 361 11.81 -27.87 2.26
CA GLU A 361 10.48 -27.27 2.50
C GLU A 361 10.35 -26.72 3.94
N LEU A 362 10.94 -27.37 4.94
CA LEU A 362 11.03 -26.87 6.32
C LEU A 362 11.87 -25.58 6.43
N SER A 363 12.97 -25.46 5.69
CA SER A 363 13.82 -24.27 5.71
C SER A 363 13.15 -23.08 5.01
N VAL A 364 12.45 -23.32 3.89
CA VAL A 364 11.63 -22.30 3.21
C VAL A 364 10.47 -21.85 4.12
N ALA A 365 9.80 -22.79 4.79
CA ALA A 365 8.76 -22.49 5.77
C ALA A 365 9.29 -21.68 6.97
N HIS A 366 10.51 -21.96 7.45
CA HIS A 366 11.16 -21.18 8.51
C HIS A 366 11.47 -19.73 8.07
N ALA A 367 11.93 -19.52 6.84
CA ALA A 367 12.13 -18.19 6.26
C ALA A 367 10.80 -17.41 6.19
N ALA A 368 9.75 -18.03 5.63
CA ALA A 368 8.41 -17.45 5.54
C ALA A 368 7.81 -17.14 6.93
N GLN A 369 7.95 -18.07 7.90
CA GLN A 369 7.48 -17.86 9.27
C GLN A 369 8.19 -16.69 9.97
N GLY A 370 9.47 -16.45 9.65
CA GLY A 370 10.21 -15.30 10.17
C GLY A 370 9.52 -13.97 9.78
N ILE A 371 9.17 -13.82 8.51
CA ILE A 371 8.43 -12.66 7.99
C ILE A 371 7.06 -12.52 8.69
N LEU A 372 6.31 -13.62 8.84
CA LEU A 372 5.00 -13.61 9.50
C LEU A 372 5.09 -13.24 10.99
N ASP A 373 6.07 -13.79 11.71
CA ASP A 373 6.31 -13.49 13.12
C ASP A 373 6.75 -12.03 13.32
N PHE A 374 7.61 -11.50 12.43
CA PHE A 374 8.01 -10.10 12.47
C PHE A 374 6.83 -9.16 12.17
N LEU A 375 6.01 -9.46 11.15
CA LEU A 375 4.78 -8.71 10.86
C LEU A 375 3.80 -8.73 12.06
N LYS A 376 3.70 -9.86 12.77
CA LYS A 376 2.88 -10.00 13.97
C LYS A 376 3.39 -9.14 15.14
N VAL A 377 4.72 -8.98 15.28
CA VAL A 377 5.33 -8.03 16.24
C VAL A 377 5.07 -6.59 15.81
N ALA A 378 5.38 -6.24 14.56
CA ALA A 378 5.20 -4.92 13.96
C ALA A 378 3.77 -4.39 14.06
N THR A 379 2.76 -5.24 13.81
CA THR A 379 1.34 -4.86 13.82
C THR A 379 0.73 -4.82 15.22
N LYS A 380 1.38 -5.41 16.25
CA LYS A 380 0.85 -5.47 17.62
C LYS A 380 0.48 -4.08 18.21
N PRO A 381 1.37 -3.06 18.24
CA PRO A 381 1.03 -1.76 18.81
C PRO A 381 -0.03 -1.00 17.99
N VAL A 382 -0.15 -1.28 16.68
CA VAL A 382 -1.20 -0.72 15.82
C VAL A 382 -2.57 -1.28 16.21
N LYS A 383 -2.67 -2.61 16.34
CA LYS A 383 -3.89 -3.30 16.77
C LYS A 383 -4.29 -2.95 18.21
N GLN A 384 -3.32 -2.77 19.11
CA GLN A 384 -3.56 -2.29 20.48
C GLN A 384 -4.13 -0.86 20.56
N LYS A 385 -4.00 -0.05 19.50
CA LYS A 385 -4.63 1.28 19.38
C LYS A 385 -5.96 1.27 18.62
N GLY A 386 -6.45 0.10 18.19
CA GLY A 386 -7.67 -0.02 17.39
C GLY A 386 -7.54 0.54 15.96
N LEU A 387 -6.31 0.73 15.47
CA LEU A 387 -6.03 1.32 14.16
C LEU A 387 -5.97 0.25 13.05
N SER A 388 -6.30 0.66 11.82
CA SER A 388 -6.15 -0.21 10.65
C SER A 388 -4.69 -0.54 10.38
N ALA A 389 -4.42 -1.80 10.03
CA ALA A 389 -3.10 -2.28 9.65
C ALA A 389 -3.20 -2.93 8.27
N GLY A 390 -2.43 -2.43 7.29
CA GLY A 390 -2.35 -3.00 5.94
C GLY A 390 -1.01 -3.69 5.70
N ALA A 391 -0.98 -4.70 4.83
CA ALA A 391 0.23 -5.38 4.38
C ALA A 391 0.38 -5.27 2.86
N VAL A 392 1.57 -4.88 2.42
CA VAL A 392 1.93 -4.71 1.00
C VAL A 392 2.67 -5.92 0.48
N PHE A 393 2.27 -6.40 -0.69
CA PHE A 393 2.88 -7.58 -1.31
C PHE A 393 2.77 -7.59 -2.83
N PHE A 394 3.62 -8.38 -3.47
CA PHE A 394 3.46 -8.70 -4.89
C PHE A 394 2.63 -9.98 -5.04
N PRO A 395 1.59 -10.04 -5.88
CA PRO A 395 0.81 -11.27 -6.13
C PRO A 395 1.62 -12.48 -6.64
N GLY A 396 2.85 -12.25 -7.10
CA GLY A 396 3.82 -13.31 -7.46
C GLY A 396 4.76 -13.76 -6.33
N GLY A 397 4.84 -13.03 -5.21
CA GLY A 397 5.89 -13.21 -4.19
C GLY A 397 5.82 -14.50 -3.37
N ASN A 398 4.72 -15.25 -3.44
CA ASN A 398 4.55 -16.58 -2.84
C ASN A 398 4.66 -17.73 -3.87
N LYS A 399 4.99 -17.45 -5.13
CA LYS A 399 4.97 -18.48 -6.17
C LYS A 399 6.12 -19.48 -6.00
N ARG A 400 5.78 -20.77 -6.04
CA ARG A 400 6.68 -21.86 -6.43
C ARG A 400 7.08 -21.69 -7.90
N VAL A 401 8.33 -22.02 -8.23
CA VAL A 401 8.93 -21.89 -9.56
C VAL A 401 9.61 -23.20 -9.91
N ARG A 402 9.14 -23.88 -10.97
CA ARG A 402 9.51 -25.28 -11.29
C ARG A 402 9.25 -26.21 -10.09
N ASP A 403 9.91 -27.37 -10.05
CA ASP A 403 9.56 -28.42 -9.08
C ASP A 403 10.06 -28.17 -7.65
N ASN A 404 11.17 -27.45 -7.48
CA ASN A 404 11.82 -27.23 -6.18
C ASN A 404 11.99 -25.74 -5.81
N GLY A 405 11.97 -24.81 -6.77
CA GLY A 405 12.26 -23.40 -6.52
C GLY A 405 11.07 -22.59 -6.00
N PHE A 406 11.36 -21.42 -5.43
CA PHE A 406 10.41 -20.40 -5.00
C PHE A 406 10.88 -19.00 -5.41
N ASP A 407 9.96 -18.05 -5.58
CA ASP A 407 10.30 -16.64 -5.78
C ASP A 407 11.15 -16.14 -4.60
N SER A 408 12.37 -15.63 -4.87
CA SER A 408 13.38 -15.28 -3.85
C SER A 408 12.91 -14.29 -2.77
N ARG A 409 11.83 -13.55 -3.03
CA ARG A 409 11.19 -12.67 -2.03
C ARG A 409 10.61 -13.43 -0.85
N LEU A 410 10.20 -14.69 -1.07
CA LEU A 410 9.58 -15.59 -0.08
C LEU A 410 8.51 -14.87 0.73
N GLN A 411 7.54 -14.27 0.04
CA GLN A 411 6.52 -13.39 0.62
C GLN A 411 5.20 -14.17 0.80
N PRO A 412 4.91 -14.74 1.98
CA PRO A 412 3.74 -15.59 2.24
C PRO A 412 2.46 -14.77 2.43
N TRP A 413 2.08 -13.99 1.42
CA TRP A 413 0.94 -13.07 1.51
C TRP A 413 -0.41 -13.80 1.66
N ASP A 414 -0.49 -15.04 1.18
CA ASP A 414 -1.60 -15.99 1.41
C ASP A 414 -1.81 -16.35 2.89
N GLN A 415 -0.80 -16.13 3.74
CA GLN A 415 -0.85 -16.35 5.20
C GLN A 415 -0.89 -15.05 6.00
N PHE A 416 -1.03 -13.89 5.34
CA PHE A 416 -1.21 -12.62 6.06
C PHE A 416 -2.55 -12.62 6.81
N PRO A 417 -2.63 -12.08 8.04
CA PRO A 417 -3.87 -12.10 8.81
C PRO A 417 -5.05 -11.46 8.05
N SER A 418 -6.20 -12.14 8.01
CA SER A 418 -7.42 -11.59 7.40
C SER A 418 -7.95 -10.33 8.11
N SER A 419 -7.48 -10.06 9.32
CA SER A 419 -7.72 -8.82 10.07
C SER A 419 -6.90 -7.61 9.56
N MET A 420 -6.29 -7.70 8.37
CA MET A 420 -5.45 -6.65 7.79
C MET A 420 -5.94 -6.31 6.39
N GLU A 421 -5.75 -5.06 5.98
CA GLU A 421 -5.94 -4.66 4.59
C GLU A 421 -4.85 -5.31 3.73
N TRP A 422 -5.23 -5.84 2.57
CA TRP A 422 -4.31 -6.47 1.64
C TRP A 422 -4.04 -5.52 0.48
N HIS A 423 -2.81 -5.05 0.34
CA HIS A 423 -2.40 -4.05 -0.67
C HIS A 423 -1.50 -4.71 -1.74
N PRO A 424 -2.08 -5.42 -2.72
CA PRO A 424 -1.29 -6.06 -3.76
C PRO A 424 -0.73 -5.04 -4.75
N MET A 425 0.59 -5.03 -4.88
CA MET A 425 1.39 -4.29 -5.86
C MET A 425 1.17 -4.89 -7.25
N SER A 426 0.08 -4.45 -7.88
CA SER A 426 -0.48 -4.93 -9.14
C SER A 426 -0.15 -3.95 -10.27
N TYR A 427 1.15 -3.77 -10.55
CA TYR A 427 1.66 -2.87 -11.58
C TYR A 427 2.70 -3.51 -12.49
N GLY A 428 2.45 -4.76 -12.91
CA GLY A 428 3.22 -5.39 -14.00
C GLY A 428 3.32 -4.50 -15.24
N ILE A 429 4.43 -4.63 -15.98
CA ILE A 429 4.56 -4.05 -17.32
C ILE A 429 3.74 -4.96 -18.26
N CYS A 430 2.65 -4.44 -18.81
CA CYS A 430 1.72 -5.21 -19.67
C CYS A 430 1.69 -4.70 -21.13
N GLY A 431 2.41 -3.64 -21.44
CA GLY A 431 2.24 -2.85 -22.65
C GLY A 431 1.13 -1.80 -22.51
N ASP A 432 1.19 -0.78 -23.36
CA ASP A 432 0.48 0.49 -23.16
C ASP A 432 -1.05 0.46 -23.39
N ARG A 433 -1.60 -0.66 -23.87
CA ARG A 433 -3.03 -0.79 -24.22
C ARG A 433 -3.76 -1.95 -23.55
N ASN A 434 -3.05 -2.91 -22.95
CA ASN A 434 -3.67 -4.13 -22.41
C ASN A 434 -3.45 -4.24 -20.89
N PRO A 435 -4.48 -4.02 -20.05
CA PRO A 435 -4.36 -4.15 -18.60
C PRO A 435 -4.41 -5.61 -18.10
N SER A 436 -4.51 -6.61 -18.98
CA SER A 436 -4.73 -8.02 -18.59
C SER A 436 -3.72 -8.56 -17.56
N CYS A 437 -2.44 -8.20 -17.67
CA CYS A 437 -1.41 -8.69 -16.73
C CYS A 437 -1.51 -8.07 -15.33
N ILE A 438 -2.17 -6.91 -15.21
CA ILE A 438 -2.53 -6.25 -13.95
C ILE A 438 -3.86 -6.80 -13.41
N VAL A 439 -4.83 -7.06 -14.29
CA VAL A 439 -6.09 -7.73 -13.91
C VAL A 439 -5.82 -9.12 -13.33
N ALA A 440 -5.04 -9.95 -14.01
CA ALA A 440 -4.65 -11.29 -13.53
C ALA A 440 -3.82 -11.26 -12.21
N GLN A 441 -3.15 -10.14 -11.93
CA GLN A 441 -2.49 -9.92 -10.63
C GLN A 441 -3.51 -9.67 -9.51
N VAL A 442 -4.62 -8.96 -9.77
CA VAL A 442 -5.71 -8.75 -8.81
C VAL A 442 -6.58 -10.02 -8.65
N GLU A 443 -6.96 -10.66 -9.76
CA GLU A 443 -7.78 -11.89 -9.75
C GLU A 443 -7.12 -13.01 -8.95
N ARG A 444 -5.79 -13.18 -9.05
CA ARG A 444 -5.02 -14.15 -8.25
C ARG A 444 -5.12 -13.88 -6.74
N VAL A 445 -5.20 -12.62 -6.32
CA VAL A 445 -5.33 -12.27 -4.90
C VAL A 445 -6.77 -12.48 -4.44
N VAL A 446 -7.74 -12.08 -5.26
CA VAL A 446 -9.17 -12.30 -5.00
C VAL A 446 -9.51 -13.78 -4.87
N SER A 447 -8.92 -14.67 -5.67
CA SER A 447 -9.18 -16.12 -5.60
C SER A 447 -8.43 -16.86 -4.48
N MET A 448 -7.49 -16.20 -3.80
CA MET A 448 -6.73 -16.76 -2.65
C MET A 448 -7.02 -16.06 -1.32
N ALA A 449 -7.74 -14.94 -1.32
CA ALA A 449 -8.06 -14.19 -0.10
C ALA A 449 -9.20 -14.85 0.70
N PRO A 450 -9.08 -14.97 2.03
CA PRO A 450 -10.20 -15.32 2.89
C PRO A 450 -11.38 -14.35 2.75
N ASN A 451 -12.59 -14.85 2.96
CA ASN A 451 -13.81 -14.04 2.95
C ASN A 451 -13.71 -12.87 3.95
N GLY A 452 -14.12 -11.68 3.52
CA GLY A 452 -14.12 -10.46 4.34
C GLY A 452 -12.81 -9.65 4.33
N VAL A 453 -11.75 -10.11 3.67
CA VAL A 453 -10.49 -9.35 3.57
C VAL A 453 -10.66 -8.09 2.72
N ALA A 454 -10.21 -6.96 3.24
CA ALA A 454 -10.21 -5.68 2.54
C ALA A 454 -9.03 -5.59 1.54
N ILE A 455 -9.25 -6.02 0.30
CA ILE A 455 -8.24 -5.95 -0.78
C ILE A 455 -8.27 -4.56 -1.43
N ILE A 456 -7.10 -3.92 -1.54
CA ILE A 456 -6.89 -2.57 -2.07
C ILE A 456 -5.74 -2.60 -3.09
N PRO A 457 -5.97 -2.97 -4.36
CA PRO A 457 -4.90 -3.04 -5.35
C PRO A 457 -4.15 -1.72 -5.53
N ALA A 458 -2.82 -1.80 -5.48
CA ALA A 458 -1.91 -0.72 -5.79
C ALA A 458 -1.48 -0.84 -7.25
N ILE A 459 -1.95 0.07 -8.10
CA ILE A 459 -1.65 0.12 -9.54
C ILE A 459 -0.76 1.33 -9.87
N ALA A 460 -0.12 1.36 -11.04
CA ALA A 460 0.83 2.42 -11.39
C ALA A 460 0.65 2.91 -12.83
N GLY A 461 0.75 4.22 -13.04
CA GLY A 461 0.59 4.88 -14.34
C GLY A 461 0.25 6.36 -14.18
N MET A 462 -0.14 6.99 -15.29
CA MET A 462 -0.65 8.36 -15.35
C MET A 462 -2.13 8.38 -15.73
N TRP A 463 -2.81 9.49 -15.45
CA TRP A 463 -4.16 9.77 -15.97
C TRP A 463 -4.06 10.20 -17.44
N GLY A 464 -5.07 9.87 -18.25
CA GLY A 464 -5.20 10.27 -19.65
C GLY A 464 -4.24 9.59 -20.65
N GLN A 465 -3.08 9.10 -20.22
CA GLN A 465 -2.06 8.52 -21.09
C GLN A 465 -1.37 7.27 -20.51
N PRO A 466 -0.86 6.36 -21.36
CA PRO A 466 0.03 5.28 -20.94
C PRO A 466 1.31 5.80 -20.29
N PHE A 467 1.97 4.94 -19.49
CA PHE A 467 3.22 5.29 -18.82
C PHE A 467 4.09 4.04 -18.60
N THR A 468 5.33 4.08 -19.10
CA THR A 468 6.37 3.04 -18.90
C THR A 468 5.89 1.60 -19.17
N GLY A 469 5.18 1.37 -20.29
CA GLY A 469 4.69 0.04 -20.66
C GLY A 469 3.46 -0.41 -19.89
N ARG A 470 2.59 0.54 -19.51
CA ARG A 470 1.34 0.34 -18.77
C ARG A 470 0.25 1.24 -19.33
N PRO A 471 -1.02 0.81 -19.41
CA PRO A 471 -2.13 1.68 -19.84
C PRO A 471 -2.35 2.85 -18.88
N SER A 472 -3.19 3.81 -19.26
CA SER A 472 -3.59 4.89 -18.34
C SER A 472 -4.34 4.33 -17.12
N LEU A 473 -4.34 5.08 -16.02
CA LEU A 473 -5.01 4.70 -14.78
C LEU A 473 -6.51 4.41 -15.01
N GLU A 474 -7.19 5.19 -15.86
CA GLU A 474 -8.58 4.96 -16.24
C GLU A 474 -8.80 3.56 -16.85
N ILE A 475 -7.92 3.13 -17.76
CA ILE A 475 -8.02 1.83 -18.44
C ILE A 475 -7.79 0.69 -17.45
N GLN A 476 -6.76 0.82 -16.60
CA GLN A 476 -6.46 -0.16 -15.54
C GLN A 476 -7.62 -0.28 -14.55
N MET A 477 -8.13 0.85 -14.06
CA MET A 477 -9.26 0.93 -13.12
C MET A 477 -10.54 0.33 -13.70
N GLN A 478 -10.90 0.66 -14.95
CA GLN A 478 -12.09 0.10 -15.60
C GLN A 478 -12.00 -1.41 -15.81
N ALA A 479 -10.82 -1.93 -16.14
CA ALA A 479 -10.61 -3.37 -16.32
C ALA A 479 -10.72 -4.13 -14.99
N ILE A 480 -10.08 -3.63 -13.92
CA ILE A 480 -10.18 -4.22 -12.57
C ILE A 480 -11.63 -4.20 -12.07
N ARG A 481 -12.39 -3.11 -12.30
CA ARG A 481 -13.81 -3.03 -11.92
C ARG A 481 -14.68 -4.06 -12.64
N ARG A 482 -14.39 -4.39 -13.90
CA ARG A 482 -15.14 -5.39 -14.69
C ARG A 482 -14.82 -6.82 -14.25
N ALA A 483 -13.55 -7.13 -14.02
CA ALA A 483 -13.10 -8.47 -13.63
C ALA A 483 -13.39 -8.79 -12.15
N THR A 484 -13.26 -7.78 -11.27
CA THR A 484 -13.35 -7.95 -9.81
C THR A 484 -14.31 -6.92 -9.18
N PRO A 485 -15.63 -6.98 -9.48
CA PRO A 485 -16.60 -5.97 -9.06
C PRO A 485 -16.80 -5.86 -7.53
N GLN A 486 -16.33 -6.84 -6.75
CA GLN A 486 -16.29 -6.77 -5.29
C GLN A 486 -15.21 -5.80 -4.75
N ILE A 487 -14.16 -5.53 -5.53
CA ILE A 487 -13.10 -4.58 -5.16
C ILE A 487 -13.65 -3.16 -5.23
N ASN A 488 -13.81 -2.52 -4.08
CA ASN A 488 -14.36 -1.16 -3.96
C ASN A 488 -13.30 -0.09 -3.62
N SER A 489 -12.03 -0.47 -3.61
CA SER A 489 -10.90 0.35 -3.19
C SER A 489 -9.71 0.14 -4.15
N ILE A 490 -9.07 1.22 -4.59
CA ILE A 490 -7.84 1.21 -5.41
C ILE A 490 -6.84 2.18 -4.78
N SER A 491 -5.54 1.94 -4.96
CA SER A 491 -4.51 2.95 -4.71
C SER A 491 -3.53 3.08 -5.87
N HIS A 492 -2.92 4.26 -6.01
CA HIS A 492 -1.99 4.56 -7.08
C HIS A 492 -0.56 4.74 -6.55
N PHE A 493 0.36 3.90 -7.02
CA PHE A 493 1.79 3.98 -6.75
C PHE A 493 2.48 4.73 -7.91
N SER A 494 3.05 5.93 -7.72
CA SER A 494 3.03 6.80 -6.55
C SER A 494 2.81 8.26 -6.98
N TYR A 495 2.66 9.19 -6.04
CA TYR A 495 2.63 10.64 -6.33
C TYR A 495 3.84 11.05 -7.18
N GLY A 496 5.02 10.50 -6.88
CA GLY A 496 6.26 10.81 -7.58
C GLY A 496 6.34 10.29 -9.02
N TRP A 497 5.49 9.32 -9.39
CA TRP A 497 5.38 8.81 -10.77
C TRP A 497 4.32 9.57 -11.58
N GLN A 498 3.37 10.23 -10.92
CA GLN A 498 2.34 11.07 -11.57
C GLN A 498 2.79 12.53 -11.74
N ASN A 499 3.78 12.98 -10.96
CA ASN A 499 4.25 14.37 -10.89
C ASN A 499 5.78 14.40 -10.85
N VAL A 500 6.44 14.03 -11.97
CA VAL A 500 7.89 13.71 -12.00
C VAL A 500 8.75 14.96 -11.77
N GLU A 501 8.40 16.06 -12.43
CA GLU A 501 9.11 17.35 -12.42
C GLU A 501 9.03 17.98 -11.03
N GLU A 502 7.81 18.11 -10.50
CA GLU A 502 7.54 18.56 -9.13
C GLU A 502 8.32 17.71 -8.09
N THR A 503 8.41 16.40 -8.32
CA THR A 503 9.12 15.47 -7.42
C THR A 503 10.63 15.56 -7.57
N ARG A 504 11.15 16.03 -8.71
CA ARG A 504 12.57 16.38 -8.88
C ARG A 504 12.89 17.64 -8.08
N GLU A 505 12.08 18.69 -8.23
CA GLU A 505 12.24 19.96 -7.50
C GLU A 505 12.21 19.76 -5.98
N ARG A 506 11.22 19.00 -5.47
CA ARG A 506 11.11 18.62 -4.05
C ARG A 506 12.28 17.77 -3.53
N LYS A 507 13.05 17.12 -4.42
CA LYS A 507 14.28 16.40 -4.05
C LYS A 507 15.54 17.28 -4.10
N SER A 508 15.54 18.35 -4.89
CA SER A 508 16.77 19.08 -5.26
C SER A 508 16.82 20.55 -4.82
N CYS A 509 15.82 21.04 -4.09
CA CYS A 509 15.90 22.39 -3.51
C CYS A 509 16.99 22.50 -2.43
N ARG A 510 17.26 23.73 -1.99
CA ARG A 510 17.97 24.03 -0.74
C ARG A 510 16.98 24.60 0.26
N LEU A 511 17.24 24.35 1.55
CA LEU A 511 16.50 24.84 2.72
C LEU A 511 17.34 25.86 3.51
#